data_AF-A0A660S584-F1
#
_entry.id   AF-A0A660S584-F1
#
_cell.length_a   1.000
_cell.length_b   1.000
_cell.length_c   1.000
_cell.angle_alpha   90.00
_cell.angle_beta   90.00
_cell.angle_gamma   90.00
#
_symmetry.space_group_name_H-M   'P 1'
#
loop_
_entity.id
_entity.type
_entity.pdbx_description
1 polymer ?
#
loop_
_entity_poly.entity_id
_entity_poly.type
_entity_poly.pdbx_seq_one_letter_code
_entity_poly.pdbx_strand_id
1 'polypeptide(L)'
;MGIAKMTKVYVAFTNKSRREVLSVLQKEGLLHISKIRGEESEELKKQIDEERENQIQLLSQNISRLNTTIAYISKLNGAHLSKGKFAVSEKEYERITKRKFPESVVERVERHINRISHLENEIKSLSREIDFYTPWKKLKIATEEIKDTKNTTFFTGTIPERNLGMLDDLAYEIVNKEKGKVYLLFAAHKDSIETIRSTLNNLEFEHVDFGNVKGHISHIIEEFERKKLLDEQEIRKIHEEDKKLVNEIRTLYIFLDYYENEIRKLEEERKLLATNKTFIISGWVESEKYPLLEKKMEARDDATVIKTDIEKEDNPPIKLKNNPLFRPFEILTELYGMPYYYELDPSPLMSIFFAAFFGLCLTDAGYGIVLSGIILIYMFKTKNYNNKLLNLLLIGSLFTFVEGWLLHGWFGDLFANYFHMNIPYWFDPLTNAMAFVSLALAVGIVQILVGIIIDFIEKIRSKDYLDAFTVPFAWFMLLSSIFAIVFATNTLVSFGLASKPLLPAGIIPTAEIIILIASVDIILFSNRHEKSWGFRIFLGILNLTIVSGLTSYLGDLLSYIRLVALGLVTAGIAVAINKIAFM
;
A
#
# COMPACT_ATOMS: atom_id res chain seq x y z
N MET A 1 -24.41 -18.74 5.96
CA MET A 1 -24.15 -18.24 4.59
C MET A 1 -23.34 -16.96 4.74
N GLY A 2 -22.09 -16.96 4.28
CA GLY A 2 -21.17 -15.82 4.42
C GLY A 2 -21.34 -14.73 3.36
N ILE A 3 -22.14 -14.94 2.31
CA ILE A 3 -22.40 -13.93 1.27
C ILE A 3 -23.78 -13.27 1.49
N ALA A 4 -23.82 -11.94 1.49
CA ALA A 4 -25.06 -11.17 1.63
C ALA A 4 -25.92 -11.27 0.36
N LYS A 5 -27.23 -11.48 0.53
CA LYS A 5 -28.17 -11.51 -0.59
C LYS A 5 -28.31 -10.11 -1.18
N MET A 6 -28.01 -9.96 -2.47
CA MET A 6 -28.20 -8.73 -3.23
C MET A 6 -29.56 -8.71 -3.91
N THR A 7 -30.07 -7.52 -4.17
CA THR A 7 -31.28 -7.24 -4.96
C THR A 7 -30.94 -6.19 -6.01
N LYS A 8 -31.34 -6.41 -7.25
CA LYS A 8 -31.20 -5.44 -8.34
C LYS A 8 -32.28 -4.39 -8.22
N VAL A 9 -31.89 -3.11 -8.29
CA VAL A 9 -32.81 -1.98 -8.17
C VAL A 9 -32.55 -0.94 -9.25
N TYR A 10 -33.63 -0.34 -9.71
CA TYR A 10 -33.62 0.85 -10.56
C TYR A 10 -34.17 2.03 -9.76
N VAL A 11 -33.44 3.13 -9.73
CA VAL A 11 -33.88 4.37 -9.08
C VAL A 11 -34.06 5.42 -10.16
N ALA A 12 -35.29 5.85 -10.40
CA ALA A 12 -35.63 6.91 -11.35
C ALA A 12 -35.90 8.22 -10.60
N PHE A 13 -35.33 9.33 -11.05
CA PHE A 13 -35.53 10.65 -10.43
C PHE A 13 -35.41 11.80 -11.45
N THR A 14 -35.95 12.96 -11.11
CA THR A 14 -35.94 14.15 -11.98
C THR A 14 -34.60 14.90 -11.93
N ASN A 15 -34.30 15.72 -12.95
CA ASN A 15 -33.10 16.57 -12.92
C ASN A 15 -33.07 17.55 -11.72
N LYS A 16 -34.24 17.96 -11.19
CA LYS A 16 -34.35 18.85 -10.04
C LYS A 16 -33.82 18.20 -8.76
N SER A 17 -34.10 16.92 -8.54
CA SER A 17 -33.71 16.17 -7.35
C SER A 17 -32.35 15.47 -7.48
N ARG A 18 -31.69 15.56 -8.64
CA ARG A 18 -30.42 14.87 -8.97
C ARG A 18 -29.36 14.95 -7.88
N ARG A 19 -28.95 16.16 -7.48
CA ARG A 19 -27.87 16.36 -6.49
C ARG A 19 -28.26 15.80 -5.12
N GLU A 20 -29.52 15.96 -4.74
CA GLU A 20 -30.01 15.54 -3.44
C GLU A 20 -30.14 14.01 -3.33
N VAL A 21 -30.60 13.36 -4.40
CA VAL A 21 -30.68 11.90 -4.52
C VAL A 21 -29.31 11.26 -4.41
N LEU A 22 -28.36 11.72 -5.22
CA LEU A 22 -26.98 11.21 -5.20
C LEU A 22 -26.30 11.45 -3.86
N SER A 23 -26.52 12.61 -3.21
CA SER A 23 -25.97 12.89 -1.89
C SER A 23 -26.47 11.92 -0.81
N VAL A 24 -27.75 11.55 -0.84
CA VAL A 24 -28.32 10.59 0.13
C VAL A 24 -27.85 9.17 -0.15
N LEU A 25 -27.83 8.77 -1.42
CA LEU A 25 -27.32 7.45 -1.81
C LEU A 25 -25.85 7.27 -1.37
N GLN A 26 -25.02 8.31 -1.54
CA GLN A 26 -23.64 8.29 -1.10
C GLN A 26 -23.52 8.28 0.43
N LYS A 27 -24.29 9.13 1.12
CA LYS A 27 -24.25 9.24 2.59
C LYS A 27 -24.61 7.93 3.29
N GLU A 28 -25.62 7.23 2.76
CA GLU A 28 -26.07 5.95 3.32
C GLU A 28 -25.22 4.77 2.81
N GLY A 29 -24.53 4.92 1.67
CA GLY A 29 -23.62 3.90 1.12
C GLY A 29 -24.31 2.58 0.79
N LEU A 30 -25.59 2.62 0.38
CA LEU A 30 -26.45 1.44 0.25
C LEU A 30 -26.39 0.79 -1.14
N LEU A 31 -26.08 1.58 -2.17
CA LEU A 31 -26.26 1.19 -3.56
C LEU A 31 -24.92 1.08 -4.29
N HIS A 32 -24.65 -0.07 -4.89
CA HIS A 32 -23.56 -0.25 -5.84
C HIS A 32 -24.07 0.07 -7.25
N ILE A 33 -23.60 1.18 -7.84
CA ILE A 33 -24.06 1.65 -9.15
C ILE A 33 -23.44 0.78 -10.27
N SER A 34 -24.30 0.18 -11.08
CA SER A 34 -23.94 -0.53 -12.30
C SER A 34 -24.22 0.34 -13.52
N LYS A 35 -23.38 0.19 -14.56
CA LYS A 35 -23.59 0.87 -15.83
C LYS A 35 -24.81 0.29 -16.54
N ILE A 36 -25.78 1.13 -16.86
CA ILE A 36 -26.92 0.73 -17.69
C ILE A 36 -26.45 0.65 -19.15
N ARG A 37 -26.72 -0.47 -19.82
CA ARG A 37 -26.61 -0.57 -21.29
C ARG A 37 -27.98 -0.25 -21.87
N GLY A 38 -28.15 0.96 -22.37
CA GLY A 38 -29.38 1.41 -23.05
C GLY A 38 -29.06 2.38 -24.18
N GLU A 39 -30.00 2.56 -25.10
CA GLU A 39 -29.92 3.58 -26.15
C GLU A 39 -30.10 4.97 -25.50
N GLU A 40 -28.99 5.66 -25.29
CA GLU A 40 -28.99 7.08 -24.93
C GLU A 40 -28.90 7.92 -26.20
N SER A 41 -29.54 9.09 -26.21
CA SER A 41 -29.25 10.10 -27.21
C SER A 41 -27.79 10.52 -27.09
N GLU A 42 -26.96 10.22 -28.10
CA GLU A 42 -25.53 10.55 -28.11
C GLU A 42 -25.27 12.05 -27.90
N GLU A 43 -26.17 12.90 -28.40
CA GLU A 43 -26.07 14.36 -28.31
C GLU A 43 -26.33 14.88 -26.88
N LEU A 44 -27.34 14.34 -26.20
CA LEU A 44 -27.62 14.66 -24.79
C LEU A 44 -26.48 14.17 -23.89
N LYS A 45 -25.96 12.97 -24.16
CA LYS A 45 -24.83 12.40 -23.42
C LYS A 45 -23.58 13.28 -23.54
N LYS A 46 -23.26 13.71 -24.76
CA LYS A 46 -22.09 14.56 -25.03
C LYS A 46 -22.17 15.91 -24.32
N GLN A 47 -23.32 16.59 -24.34
CA GLN A 47 -23.51 17.87 -23.65
C GLN A 47 -23.32 17.74 -22.13
N ILE A 48 -23.91 16.71 -21.52
CA ILE A 48 -23.78 16.51 -20.07
C ILE A 48 -22.34 16.11 -19.71
N ASP A 49 -21.68 15.30 -20.53
CA ASP A 49 -20.30 14.89 -20.30
C ASP A 49 -19.31 16.07 -20.45
N GLU A 50 -19.52 16.98 -21.41
CA GLU A 50 -18.73 18.21 -21.54
C GLU A 50 -18.90 19.16 -20.33
N GLU A 51 -20.12 19.37 -19.85
CA GLU A 51 -20.38 20.18 -18.64
C GLU A 51 -19.67 19.56 -17.42
N ARG A 52 -19.74 18.23 -17.28
CA ARG A 52 -19.07 17.49 -16.20
C ARG A 52 -17.56 17.58 -16.30
N GLU A 53 -16.98 17.44 -17.49
CA GLU A 53 -15.54 17.53 -17.69
C GLU A 53 -15.00 18.89 -17.29
N ASN A 54 -15.71 19.97 -17.64
CA ASN A 54 -15.36 21.32 -17.19
C ASN A 54 -15.42 21.44 -15.65
N GLN A 55 -16.42 20.85 -15.00
CA GLN A 55 -16.52 20.84 -13.53
C GLN A 55 -15.40 20.01 -12.88
N ILE A 56 -15.11 18.82 -13.40
CA ILE A 56 -14.03 17.95 -12.92
C ILE A 56 -12.68 18.66 -13.07
N GLN A 57 -12.44 19.35 -14.20
CA GLN A 57 -11.21 20.10 -14.42
C GLN A 57 -11.04 21.23 -13.40
N LEU A 58 -12.09 22.01 -13.15
CA LEU A 58 -12.08 23.07 -12.14
C LEU A 58 -11.81 22.51 -10.72
N LEU A 59 -12.49 21.44 -10.34
CA LEU A 59 -12.29 20.79 -9.04
C LEU A 59 -10.88 20.20 -8.92
N SER A 60 -10.36 19.59 -9.98
CA SER A 60 -9.00 19.03 -10.03
C SER A 60 -7.93 20.12 -9.88
N GLN A 61 -8.15 21.29 -10.49
CA GLN A 61 -7.29 22.45 -10.30
C GLN A 61 -7.30 22.90 -8.84
N ASN A 62 -8.47 23.00 -8.21
CA ASN A 62 -8.58 23.36 -6.80
C ASN A 62 -7.90 22.34 -5.88
N ILE A 63 -8.02 21.03 -6.17
CA ILE A 63 -7.32 19.96 -5.45
C ILE A 63 -5.80 20.13 -5.58
N SER A 64 -5.29 20.44 -6.78
CA SER A 64 -3.86 20.67 -7.00
C SER A 64 -3.33 21.85 -6.18
N ARG A 65 -4.08 22.95 -6.13
CA ARG A 65 -3.76 24.14 -5.32
C ARG A 65 -3.79 23.85 -3.83
N LEU A 66 -4.79 23.11 -3.36
CA LEU A 66 -4.88 22.65 -1.96
C LEU A 66 -3.70 21.74 -1.59
N ASN A 67 -3.36 20.76 -2.43
CA ASN A 67 -2.24 19.86 -2.19
C ASN A 67 -0.92 20.61 -2.09
N THR A 68 -0.67 21.57 -2.98
CA THR A 68 0.52 22.44 -2.92
C THR A 68 0.57 23.23 -1.62
N THR A 69 -0.55 23.83 -1.22
CA THR A 69 -0.67 24.62 0.00
C THR A 69 -0.43 23.76 1.25
N ILE A 70 -1.08 22.60 1.34
CA ILE A 70 -0.94 21.64 2.44
C ILE A 70 0.51 21.12 2.53
N ALA A 71 1.12 20.77 1.38
CA ALA A 71 2.50 20.30 1.34
C ALA A 71 3.48 21.36 1.86
N TYR A 72 3.31 22.62 1.46
CA TYR A 72 4.14 23.72 1.94
C TYR A 72 3.99 23.96 3.46
N ILE A 73 2.74 24.09 3.96
CA ILE A 73 2.51 24.35 5.39
C ILE A 73 2.97 23.14 6.24
N SER A 74 2.78 21.91 5.77
CA SER A 74 3.23 20.71 6.49
C SER A 74 4.76 20.61 6.57
N LYS A 75 5.49 20.99 5.50
CA LYS A 75 6.96 21.06 5.51
C LYS A 75 7.47 22.04 6.57
N LEU A 76 6.78 23.18 6.75
CA LEU A 76 7.13 24.21 7.73
C LEU A 76 6.94 23.79 9.20
N ASN A 77 5.98 22.90 9.47
CA ASN A 77 5.57 22.53 10.84
C ASN A 77 5.95 21.09 11.23
N GLY A 78 6.71 20.39 10.36
CA GLY A 78 7.15 19.02 10.57
C GLY A 78 6.19 17.98 10.02
N ALA A 79 6.75 16.84 9.60
CA ALA A 79 6.05 15.77 8.87
C ALA A 79 4.88 15.12 9.64
N HIS A 80 4.71 15.39 10.93
CA HIS A 80 3.65 14.82 11.76
C HIS A 80 2.24 15.31 11.39
N LEU A 81 2.10 16.48 10.74
CA LEU A 81 0.80 16.99 10.28
C LEU A 81 0.40 16.52 8.87
N SER A 82 1.32 15.91 8.11
CA SER A 82 1.15 15.62 6.67
C SER A 82 0.26 14.41 6.36
N LYS A 83 -0.04 13.54 7.32
CA LYS A 83 -0.61 12.20 7.04
C LYS A 83 -1.77 11.76 7.95
N GLY A 84 -2.43 12.68 8.63
CA GLY A 84 -3.57 12.35 9.49
C GLY A 84 -4.89 12.37 8.72
N LYS A 85 -5.58 11.23 8.62
CA LYS A 85 -7.04 11.25 8.42
C LYS A 85 -7.66 11.83 9.69
N PHE A 86 -8.03 13.11 9.68
CA PHE A 86 -8.70 13.73 10.81
C PHE A 86 -10.09 13.13 10.93
N ALA A 87 -10.43 12.54 12.08
CA ALA A 87 -11.82 12.20 12.37
C ALA A 87 -12.59 13.51 12.57
N VAL A 88 -13.51 13.81 11.65
CA VAL A 88 -14.34 15.02 11.69
C VAL A 88 -15.79 14.59 11.91
N SER A 89 -16.49 15.30 12.80
CA SER A 89 -17.93 15.06 12.98
C SER A 89 -18.70 15.53 11.75
N GLU A 90 -19.78 14.84 11.42
CA GLU A 90 -20.61 15.15 10.26
C GLU A 90 -21.14 16.61 10.26
N LYS A 91 -21.55 17.11 11.43
CA LYS A 91 -22.00 18.50 11.60
C LYS A 91 -20.90 19.52 11.31
N GLU A 92 -19.67 19.21 11.71
CA GLU A 92 -18.52 20.07 11.47
C GLU A 92 -18.13 20.06 9.98
N TYR A 93 -18.17 18.89 9.34
CA TYR A 93 -17.96 18.73 7.90
C TYR A 93 -18.96 19.58 7.11
N GLU A 94 -20.26 19.44 7.37
CA GLU A 94 -21.31 20.22 6.70
C GLU A 94 -21.18 21.74 6.93
N ARG A 95 -20.77 22.16 8.13
CA ARG A 95 -20.59 23.59 8.43
C ARG A 95 -19.44 24.19 7.63
N ILE A 96 -18.37 23.43 7.40
CA ILE A 96 -17.19 23.90 6.69
C ILE A 96 -17.42 23.86 5.17
N THR A 97 -18.00 22.78 4.64
CA THR A 97 -18.27 22.65 3.20
C THR A 97 -19.32 23.63 2.68
N LYS A 98 -20.24 24.10 3.55
CA LYS A 98 -21.17 25.20 3.21
C LYS A 98 -20.51 26.57 3.09
N ARG A 99 -19.28 26.75 3.57
CA ARG A 99 -18.54 28.00 3.40
C ARG A 99 -17.97 28.09 1.99
N LYS A 100 -17.72 29.30 1.52
CA LYS A 100 -16.95 29.50 0.29
C LYS A 100 -15.54 28.93 0.47
N PHE A 101 -14.99 28.40 -0.62
CA PHE A 101 -13.60 27.94 -0.69
C PHE A 101 -12.65 28.99 -0.08
N PRO A 102 -11.67 28.59 0.74
CA PRO A 102 -10.74 29.51 1.40
C PRO A 102 -9.68 30.05 0.42
N GLU A 103 -10.16 30.69 -0.66
CA GLU A 103 -9.36 31.27 -1.74
C GLU A 103 -8.27 32.20 -1.20
N SER A 104 -8.65 33.07 -0.25
CA SER A 104 -7.72 34.01 0.39
C SER A 104 -6.50 33.35 1.07
N VAL A 105 -6.66 32.14 1.62
CA VAL A 105 -5.57 31.42 2.29
C VAL A 105 -4.67 30.78 1.24
N VAL A 106 -5.27 30.15 0.24
CA VAL A 106 -4.56 29.48 -0.87
C VAL A 106 -3.77 30.51 -1.68
N GLU A 107 -4.40 31.61 -2.12
CA GLU A 107 -3.74 32.69 -2.87
C GLU A 107 -2.62 33.37 -2.06
N ARG A 108 -2.81 33.52 -0.74
CA ARG A 108 -1.75 34.07 0.13
C ARG A 108 -0.53 33.14 0.14
N VAL A 109 -0.75 31.84 0.32
CA VAL A 109 0.35 30.86 0.34
C VAL A 109 1.02 30.75 -1.05
N GLU A 110 0.26 30.74 -2.14
CA GLU A 110 0.81 30.75 -3.50
C GLU A 110 1.69 31.98 -3.75
N ARG A 111 1.26 33.18 -3.31
CA ARG A 111 2.09 34.39 -3.38
C ARG A 111 3.36 34.28 -2.54
N HIS A 112 3.27 33.73 -1.34
CA HIS A 112 4.42 33.52 -0.47
C HIS A 112 5.43 32.53 -1.07
N ILE A 113 4.97 31.41 -1.64
CA ILE A 113 5.81 30.43 -2.33
C ILE A 113 6.55 31.09 -3.50
N ASN A 114 5.85 31.86 -4.33
CA ASN A 114 6.46 32.56 -5.45
C ASN A 114 7.47 33.62 -4.99
N ARG A 115 7.17 34.37 -3.93
CA ARG A 115 8.09 35.37 -3.35
C ARG A 115 9.33 34.73 -2.76
N ILE A 116 9.19 33.64 -2.01
CA ILE A 116 10.32 32.87 -1.46
C ILE A 116 11.20 32.36 -2.61
N SER A 117 10.61 31.77 -3.66
CA SER A 117 11.38 31.30 -4.81
C SER A 117 12.16 32.41 -5.50
N HIS A 118 11.60 33.63 -5.59
CA HIS A 118 12.30 34.79 -6.12
C HIS A 118 13.49 35.19 -5.24
N LEU A 119 13.24 35.35 -3.93
CA LEU A 119 14.27 35.73 -2.95
C LEU A 119 15.40 34.69 -2.88
N GLU A 120 15.09 33.39 -2.92
CA GLU A 120 16.09 32.32 -2.95
C GLU A 120 16.98 32.39 -4.20
N ASN A 121 16.41 32.73 -5.35
CA ASN A 121 17.17 32.92 -6.58
C ASN A 121 18.05 34.18 -6.52
N GLU A 122 17.55 35.28 -5.95
CA GLU A 122 18.34 36.48 -5.70
C GLU A 122 19.51 36.21 -4.73
N ILE A 123 19.25 35.53 -3.61
CA ILE A 123 20.29 35.11 -2.65
C ILE A 123 21.36 34.26 -3.34
N LYS A 124 20.97 33.33 -4.23
CA LYS A 124 21.93 32.53 -5.02
C LYS A 124 22.71 33.36 -6.03
N SER A 125 22.14 34.42 -6.60
CA SER A 125 22.87 35.37 -7.46
C SER A 125 23.88 36.17 -6.65
N LEU A 126 23.41 36.80 -5.56
CA LEU A 126 24.24 37.59 -4.66
C LEU A 126 25.37 36.76 -4.06
N SER A 127 25.13 35.51 -3.68
CA SER A 127 26.19 34.63 -3.16
C SER A 127 27.26 34.35 -4.21
N ARG A 128 26.89 34.14 -5.48
CA ARG A 128 27.86 33.96 -6.58
C ARG A 128 28.66 35.23 -6.84
N GLU A 129 28.02 36.40 -6.76
CA GLU A 129 28.70 37.69 -6.89
C GLU A 129 29.66 37.92 -5.72
N ILE A 130 29.24 37.68 -4.48
CA ILE A 130 30.10 37.76 -3.29
C ILE A 130 31.31 36.83 -3.45
N ASP A 131 31.11 35.57 -3.85
CA ASP A 131 32.21 34.62 -4.06
C ASP A 131 33.18 35.09 -5.16
N PHE A 132 32.69 35.76 -6.20
CA PHE A 132 33.52 36.34 -7.28
C PHE A 132 34.35 37.54 -6.79
N TYR A 133 33.76 38.42 -5.99
CA TYR A 133 34.45 39.63 -5.48
C TYR A 133 35.32 39.35 -4.24
N THR A 134 35.06 38.28 -3.48
CA THR A 134 35.77 37.95 -2.22
C THR A 134 37.30 37.92 -2.34
N PRO A 135 37.90 37.29 -3.38
CA PRO A 135 39.34 37.28 -3.55
C PRO A 135 39.95 38.68 -3.73
N TRP A 136 39.15 39.66 -4.17
CA TRP A 136 39.55 41.04 -4.42
C TRP A 136 39.30 41.98 -3.23
N LYS A 137 38.82 41.47 -2.09
CA LYS A 137 38.46 42.26 -0.90
C LYS A 137 39.60 43.14 -0.36
N LYS A 138 40.86 42.74 -0.54
CA LYS A 138 42.06 43.48 -0.09
C LYS A 138 42.46 44.62 -1.03
N LEU A 139 41.79 44.77 -2.17
CA LEU A 139 42.07 45.82 -3.13
C LEU A 139 41.74 47.19 -2.52
N LYS A 140 42.74 48.06 -2.40
CA LYS A 140 42.62 49.38 -1.78
C LYS A 140 42.06 50.45 -2.71
N ILE A 141 42.05 50.19 -4.02
CA ILE A 141 41.64 51.14 -5.06
C ILE A 141 40.15 50.91 -5.36
N ALA A 142 39.40 52.00 -5.59
CA ALA A 142 38.00 51.90 -6.00
C ALA A 142 37.91 51.42 -7.46
N THR A 143 36.90 50.62 -7.79
CA THR A 143 36.71 50.07 -9.15
C THR A 143 36.60 51.15 -10.23
N GLU A 144 36.13 52.35 -9.88
CA GLU A 144 36.04 53.49 -10.79
C GLU A 144 37.39 54.16 -11.12
N GLU A 145 38.37 53.98 -10.25
CA GLU A 145 39.73 54.53 -10.37
C GLU A 145 40.65 53.60 -11.17
N ILE A 146 40.24 52.35 -11.40
CA ILE A 146 40.87 51.39 -12.31
C ILE A 146 40.44 51.75 -13.75
N LYS A 147 40.84 52.95 -14.19
CA LYS A 147 40.61 53.45 -15.54
C LYS A 147 41.92 53.88 -16.16
N ASP A 148 41.98 53.77 -17.49
CA ASP A 148 43.11 54.24 -18.25
C ASP A 148 43.35 55.74 -18.00
N THR A 149 44.55 56.07 -17.54
CA THR A 149 45.02 57.46 -17.50
C THR A 149 45.52 57.88 -18.88
N LYS A 150 46.00 59.13 -19.03
CA LYS A 150 46.52 59.61 -20.32
C LYS A 150 47.63 58.70 -20.86
N ASN A 151 48.50 58.19 -19.98
CA ASN A 151 49.72 57.46 -20.37
C ASN A 151 49.79 56.02 -19.85
N THR A 152 48.89 55.60 -18.94
CA THR A 152 48.97 54.29 -18.25
C THR A 152 47.63 53.58 -18.28
N THR A 153 47.63 52.27 -18.54
CA THR A 153 46.44 51.38 -18.53
C THR A 153 46.55 50.37 -17.40
N PHE A 154 45.44 50.10 -16.73
CA PHE A 154 45.38 49.13 -15.62
C PHE A 154 44.73 47.83 -16.08
N PHE A 155 45.26 46.69 -15.64
CA PHE A 155 44.68 45.37 -15.89
C PHE A 155 44.50 44.62 -14.58
N THR A 156 43.33 44.02 -14.41
CA THR A 156 43.03 43.11 -13.29
C THR A 156 42.79 41.72 -13.81
N GLY A 157 43.40 40.74 -13.16
CA GLY A 157 43.20 39.34 -13.52
C GLY A 157 43.93 38.37 -12.61
N THR A 158 43.87 37.10 -12.98
CA THR A 158 44.47 36.02 -12.20
C THR A 158 45.50 35.25 -13.01
N ILE A 159 46.56 34.80 -12.33
CA ILE A 159 47.54 33.86 -12.88
C ILE A 159 47.68 32.63 -11.97
N PRO A 160 48.15 31.49 -12.48
CA PRO A 160 48.61 30.37 -11.66
C PRO A 160 49.85 30.74 -10.83
N GLU A 161 49.93 30.32 -9.57
CA GLU A 161 51.05 30.64 -8.66
C GLU A 161 52.43 30.18 -9.17
N ARG A 162 52.46 29.11 -9.98
CA ARG A 162 53.66 28.62 -10.68
C ARG A 162 54.34 29.67 -11.59
N ASN A 163 53.58 30.64 -12.09
CA ASN A 163 54.05 31.62 -13.07
C ASN A 163 54.45 32.96 -12.41
N LEU A 164 54.40 33.05 -11.07
CA LEU A 164 54.68 34.29 -10.34
C LEU A 164 56.13 34.79 -10.52
N GLY A 165 57.10 33.86 -10.64
CA GLY A 165 58.52 34.19 -10.78
C GLY A 165 58.93 34.69 -12.17
N MET A 166 58.00 34.77 -13.13
CA MET A 166 58.25 35.29 -14.49
C MET A 166 57.80 36.74 -14.67
N LEU A 167 57.38 37.41 -13.57
CA LEU A 167 56.82 38.76 -13.57
C LEU A 167 57.82 39.87 -13.16
N ASP A 168 59.10 39.54 -13.01
CA ASP A 168 60.11 40.44 -12.43
C ASP A 168 60.29 41.78 -13.16
N ASP A 169 59.92 41.85 -14.44
CA ASP A 169 60.02 43.07 -15.27
C ASP A 169 58.76 43.96 -15.27
N LEU A 170 57.70 43.59 -14.55
CA LEU A 170 56.40 44.30 -14.54
C LEU A 170 56.11 44.92 -13.17
N ALA A 171 55.51 46.12 -13.16
CA ALA A 171 54.99 46.72 -11.93
C ALA A 171 53.63 46.11 -11.58
N TYR A 172 53.59 45.30 -10.51
CA TYR A 172 52.38 44.59 -10.09
C TYR A 172 52.12 44.65 -8.58
N GLU A 173 50.85 44.65 -8.20
CA GLU A 173 50.40 44.51 -6.82
C GLU A 173 49.65 43.18 -6.65
N ILE A 174 50.09 42.36 -5.70
CA ILE A 174 49.39 41.13 -5.31
C ILE A 174 48.24 41.49 -4.38
N VAL A 175 47.01 41.30 -4.85
CA VAL A 175 45.79 41.57 -4.09
C VAL A 175 45.50 40.42 -3.14
N ASN A 176 45.59 39.17 -3.62
CA ASN A 176 45.37 37.98 -2.81
C ASN A 176 45.99 36.72 -3.45
N LYS A 177 46.17 35.67 -2.64
CA LYS A 177 46.56 34.34 -3.09
C LYS A 177 45.56 33.32 -2.55
N GLU A 178 44.90 32.58 -3.44
CA GLU A 178 43.88 31.63 -3.03
C GLU A 178 43.77 30.46 -4.01
N LYS A 179 43.65 29.23 -3.49
CA LYS A 179 43.49 27.98 -4.27
C LYS A 179 44.49 27.80 -5.43
N GLY A 180 45.76 28.21 -5.25
CA GLY A 180 46.81 28.10 -6.27
C GLY A 180 46.75 29.13 -7.40
N LYS A 181 45.84 30.11 -7.32
CA LYS A 181 45.78 31.30 -8.19
C LYS A 181 46.21 32.55 -7.42
N VAL A 182 46.89 33.47 -8.11
CA VAL A 182 47.31 34.77 -7.60
C VAL A 182 46.49 35.85 -8.31
N TYR A 183 45.87 36.72 -7.50
CA TYR A 183 45.04 37.84 -7.96
C TYR A 183 45.89 39.10 -8.00
N LEU A 184 45.98 39.72 -9.18
CA LEU A 184 46.96 40.76 -9.47
C LEU A 184 46.31 41.99 -10.09
N LEU A 185 46.82 43.14 -9.70
CA LEU A 185 46.62 44.41 -10.37
C LEU A 185 47.94 44.82 -11.04
N PHE A 186 47.88 45.06 -12.35
CA PHE A 186 49.02 45.50 -13.16
C PHE A 186 48.78 46.90 -13.72
N ALA A 187 49.85 47.71 -13.78
CA ALA A 187 49.84 49.01 -14.44
C ALA A 187 50.91 49.04 -15.55
N ALA A 188 50.52 49.43 -16.77
CA ALA A 188 51.38 49.42 -17.94
C ALA A 188 51.33 50.74 -18.72
N HIS A 189 52.45 51.20 -19.28
CA HIS A 189 52.48 52.38 -20.15
C HIS A 189 51.84 52.06 -21.52
N LYS A 190 51.10 53.02 -22.10
CA LYS A 190 50.34 52.80 -23.36
C LYS A 190 51.21 52.34 -24.54
N ASP A 191 52.44 52.81 -24.62
CA ASP A 191 53.39 52.45 -25.68
C ASP A 191 53.90 51.00 -25.60
N SER A 192 53.66 50.30 -24.49
CA SER A 192 54.13 48.91 -24.24
C SER A 192 52.98 47.91 -24.11
N ILE A 193 51.74 48.30 -24.45
CA ILE A 193 50.53 47.47 -24.29
C ILE A 193 50.61 46.16 -25.08
N GLU A 194 51.05 46.18 -26.33
CA GLU A 194 51.08 44.97 -27.17
C GLU A 194 52.09 43.94 -26.67
N THR A 195 53.26 44.40 -26.24
CA THR A 195 54.30 43.56 -25.65
C THR A 195 53.81 42.92 -24.36
N ILE A 196 53.19 43.71 -23.48
CA ILE A 196 52.68 43.23 -22.18
C ILE A 196 51.50 42.28 -22.34
N ARG A 197 50.58 42.52 -23.30
CA ARG A 197 49.49 41.58 -23.60
C ARG A 197 50.02 40.22 -24.09
N SER A 198 51.07 40.22 -24.91
CA SER A 198 51.70 38.98 -25.37
C SER A 198 52.35 38.20 -24.22
N THR A 199 53.00 38.90 -23.29
CA THR A 199 53.59 38.30 -22.07
C THR A 199 52.51 37.76 -21.14
N LEU A 200 51.41 38.50 -20.93
CA LEU A 200 50.29 38.07 -20.09
C LEU A 200 49.57 36.84 -20.66
N ASN A 201 49.38 36.77 -21.98
CA ASN A 201 48.80 35.59 -22.62
C ASN A 201 49.69 34.34 -22.45
N ASN A 202 51.02 34.50 -22.53
CA ASN A 202 51.97 33.41 -22.28
C ASN A 202 51.97 32.95 -20.82
N LEU A 203 51.54 33.79 -19.88
CA LEU A 203 51.44 33.50 -18.44
C LEU A 203 50.09 32.91 -18.02
N GLU A 204 49.21 32.57 -18.97
CA GLU A 204 47.83 32.10 -18.75
C GLU A 204 46.98 33.10 -17.93
N PHE A 205 47.15 34.40 -18.20
CA PHE A 205 46.42 35.46 -17.51
C PHE A 205 44.93 35.49 -17.89
N GLU A 206 44.06 35.33 -16.90
CA GLU A 206 42.61 35.49 -17.06
C GLU A 206 42.20 36.92 -16.65
N HIS A 207 41.74 37.73 -17.60
CA HIS A 207 41.26 39.08 -17.33
C HIS A 207 39.96 39.04 -16.52
N VAL A 208 39.92 39.79 -15.43
CA VAL A 208 38.74 39.96 -14.57
C VAL A 208 38.22 41.38 -14.76
N ASP A 209 37.02 41.47 -15.33
CA ASP A 209 36.27 42.71 -15.42
C ASP A 209 35.28 42.80 -14.25
N PHE A 210 35.33 43.90 -13.49
CA PHE A 210 34.42 44.13 -12.37
C PHE A 210 33.04 44.67 -12.80
N GLY A 211 32.84 44.92 -14.10
CA GLY A 211 31.60 45.43 -14.66
C GLY A 211 31.31 46.88 -14.26
N ASN A 212 30.03 47.27 -14.24
CA ASN A 212 29.58 48.64 -13.94
C ASN A 212 29.47 48.97 -12.44
N VAL A 213 30.06 48.18 -11.56
CA VAL A 213 29.93 48.37 -10.11
C VAL A 213 30.94 49.43 -9.63
N LYS A 214 30.48 50.34 -8.76
CA LYS A 214 31.21 51.56 -8.39
C LYS A 214 31.55 51.56 -6.89
N GLY A 215 32.81 51.77 -6.56
CA GLY A 215 33.28 51.93 -5.18
C GLY A 215 34.36 50.92 -4.79
N HIS A 216 34.68 50.83 -3.49
CA HIS A 216 35.60 49.82 -2.98
C HIS A 216 34.93 48.45 -2.96
N ILE A 217 35.67 47.42 -3.40
CA ILE A 217 35.18 46.03 -3.44
C ILE A 217 34.74 45.55 -2.05
N SER A 218 35.42 45.99 -0.98
CA SER A 218 35.00 45.73 0.40
C SER A 218 33.60 46.25 0.72
N HIS A 219 33.27 47.47 0.32
CA HIS A 219 31.95 48.07 0.55
C HIS A 219 30.87 47.43 -0.33
N ILE A 220 31.19 47.05 -1.56
CA ILE A 220 30.28 46.32 -2.46
C ILE A 220 29.90 44.95 -1.88
N ILE A 221 30.90 44.21 -1.38
CA ILE A 221 30.65 42.93 -0.69
C ILE A 221 29.77 43.15 0.54
N GLU A 222 30.04 44.17 1.35
CA GLU A 222 29.20 44.50 2.52
C GLU A 222 27.76 44.86 2.14
N GLU A 223 27.55 45.59 1.03
CA GLU A 223 26.22 45.89 0.52
C GLU A 223 25.48 44.64 0.04
N PHE A 224 26.16 43.74 -0.68
CA PHE A 224 25.59 42.47 -1.13
C PHE A 224 25.29 41.53 0.05
N GLU A 225 26.18 41.44 1.04
CA GLU A 225 25.96 40.69 2.27
C GLU A 225 24.78 41.26 3.06
N ARG A 226 24.66 42.59 3.15
CA ARG A 226 23.51 43.27 3.79
C ARG A 226 22.22 42.97 3.05
N LYS A 227 22.20 43.04 1.72
CA LYS A 227 21.01 42.73 0.91
C LYS A 227 20.62 41.25 1.07
N LYS A 228 21.58 40.34 0.99
CA LYS A 228 21.37 38.90 1.24
C LYS A 228 20.76 38.66 2.62
N LEU A 229 21.28 39.33 3.67
CA LEU A 229 20.74 39.21 5.02
C LEU A 229 19.29 39.73 5.12
N LEU A 230 18.96 40.82 4.43
CA LEU A 230 17.58 41.35 4.37
C LEU A 230 16.64 40.37 3.68
N ASP A 231 17.04 39.80 2.54
CA ASP A 231 16.25 38.82 1.79
C ASP A 231 16.02 37.55 2.63
N GLU A 232 17.06 37.07 3.34
CA GLU A 232 16.94 35.95 4.28
C GLU A 232 16.03 36.28 5.48
N GLN A 233 16.05 37.52 5.98
CA GLN A 233 15.13 37.97 7.03
C GLN A 233 13.69 38.02 6.53
N GLU A 234 13.45 38.44 5.29
CA GLU A 234 12.12 38.45 4.66
C GLU A 234 11.57 37.01 4.55
N ILE A 235 12.37 36.06 4.06
CA ILE A 235 12.00 34.64 4.02
C ILE A 235 11.63 34.13 5.42
N ARG A 236 12.44 34.45 6.44
CA ARG A 236 12.15 34.05 7.83
C ARG A 236 10.82 34.62 8.33
N LYS A 237 10.51 35.89 8.04
CA LYS A 237 9.23 36.52 8.40
C LYS A 237 8.05 35.82 7.73
N ILE A 238 8.14 35.55 6.43
CA ILE A 238 7.11 34.83 5.67
C ILE A 238 6.87 33.44 6.29
N HIS A 239 7.94 32.70 6.58
CA HIS A 239 7.84 31.40 7.24
C HIS A 239 7.18 31.48 8.63
N GLU A 240 7.47 32.50 9.44
CA GLU A 240 6.82 32.70 10.74
C GLU A 240 5.32 33.04 10.61
N GLU A 241 4.94 33.81 9.60
CA GLU A 241 3.53 34.11 9.31
C GLU A 241 2.76 32.89 8.84
N ASP A 242 3.38 32.03 8.02
CA ASP A 242 2.75 30.83 7.48
C ASP A 242 2.72 29.68 8.48
N LYS A 243 3.65 29.64 9.45
CA LYS A 243 3.55 28.74 10.61
C LYS A 243 2.27 28.94 11.42
N LYS A 244 1.69 30.15 11.43
CA LYS A 244 0.42 30.41 12.12
C LYS A 244 -0.79 29.80 11.40
N LEU A 245 -0.66 29.45 10.12
CA LEU A 245 -1.72 28.83 9.31
C LEU A 245 -1.94 27.34 9.63
N VAL A 246 -1.21 26.76 10.59
CA VAL A 246 -1.41 25.38 11.05
C VAL A 246 -2.86 25.10 11.43
N ASN A 247 -3.53 26.06 12.06
CA ASN A 247 -4.92 25.90 12.48
C ASN A 247 -5.89 25.72 11.30
N GLU A 248 -5.54 26.22 10.11
CA GLU A 248 -6.35 26.10 8.91
C GLU A 248 -6.08 24.81 8.12
N ILE A 249 -4.99 24.08 8.43
CA ILE A 249 -4.67 22.81 7.76
C ILE A 249 -5.86 21.85 7.83
N ARG A 250 -6.54 21.77 8.97
CA ARG A 250 -7.72 20.90 9.14
C ARG A 250 -8.85 21.31 8.20
N THR A 251 -9.09 22.62 8.06
CA THR A 251 -10.07 23.16 7.10
C THR A 251 -9.70 22.79 5.67
N LEU A 252 -8.42 22.93 5.29
CA LEU A 252 -7.92 22.61 3.95
C LEU A 252 -8.07 21.13 3.61
N TYR A 253 -7.76 20.21 4.54
CA TYR A 253 -8.00 18.78 4.35
C TYR A 253 -9.49 18.44 4.18
N ILE A 254 -10.38 19.12 4.92
CA ILE A 254 -11.83 18.92 4.77
C ILE A 254 -12.31 19.35 3.36
N PHE A 255 -11.78 20.46 2.84
CA PHE A 255 -12.08 20.89 1.47
C PHE A 255 -11.48 19.94 0.42
N LEU A 256 -10.28 19.39 0.67
CA LEU A 256 -9.67 18.38 -0.18
C LEU A 256 -10.58 17.14 -0.27
N ASP A 257 -10.95 16.56 0.88
CA ASP A 257 -11.86 15.42 0.95
C ASP A 257 -13.22 15.73 0.30
N TYR A 258 -13.73 16.95 0.46
CA TYR A 258 -14.96 17.39 -0.17
C TYR A 258 -14.86 17.42 -1.70
N TYR A 259 -13.82 18.02 -2.26
CA TYR A 259 -13.66 18.08 -3.72
C TYR A 259 -13.36 16.72 -4.33
N GLU A 260 -12.59 15.87 -3.67
CA GLU A 260 -12.40 14.47 -4.09
C GLU A 260 -13.74 13.71 -4.10
N ASN A 261 -14.59 13.92 -3.10
CA ASN A 261 -15.93 13.32 -3.06
C ASN A 261 -16.85 13.88 -4.15
N GLU A 262 -16.80 15.17 -4.45
CA GLU A 262 -17.58 15.78 -5.54
C GLU A 262 -17.13 15.27 -6.92
N ILE A 263 -15.81 15.14 -7.16
CA ILE A 263 -15.31 14.52 -8.39
C ILE A 263 -15.82 13.07 -8.50
N ARG A 264 -15.73 12.28 -7.43
CA ARG A 264 -16.24 10.90 -7.44
C ARG A 264 -17.74 10.83 -7.73
N LYS A 265 -18.54 11.78 -7.23
CA LYS A 265 -19.97 11.87 -7.61
C LYS A 265 -20.12 12.09 -9.11
N LEU A 266 -19.41 13.07 -9.67
CA LEU A 266 -19.48 13.39 -11.10
C LEU A 266 -19.00 12.23 -11.99
N GLU A 267 -18.01 11.46 -11.54
CA GLU A 267 -17.53 10.26 -12.23
C GLU A 267 -18.57 9.12 -12.19
N GLU A 268 -19.17 8.85 -11.03
CA GLU A 268 -20.22 7.84 -10.89
C GLU A 268 -21.50 8.24 -11.64
N GLU A 269 -21.76 9.54 -11.80
CA GLU A 269 -22.84 10.04 -12.64
C GLU A 269 -22.72 9.61 -14.11
N ARG A 270 -21.50 9.31 -14.61
CA ARG A 270 -21.30 8.83 -15.99
C ARG A 270 -21.90 7.44 -16.23
N LYS A 271 -22.22 6.70 -15.16
CA LYS A 271 -22.84 5.36 -15.23
C LYS A 271 -24.37 5.42 -15.26
N LEU A 272 -24.94 6.58 -14.97
CA LEU A 272 -26.38 6.85 -15.02
C LEU A 272 -26.88 6.81 -16.46
N LEU A 273 -28.13 6.41 -16.63
CA LEU A 273 -28.83 6.65 -17.88
C LEU A 273 -29.57 8.00 -17.81
N ALA A 274 -29.31 8.88 -18.77
CA ALA A 274 -29.92 10.20 -18.83
C ALA A 274 -31.00 10.29 -19.93
N THR A 275 -32.11 10.93 -19.58
CA THR A 275 -33.16 11.36 -20.53
C THR A 275 -33.38 12.87 -20.34
N ASN A 276 -34.07 13.54 -21.28
CA ASN A 276 -34.30 15.00 -21.25
C ASN A 276 -34.78 15.58 -19.90
N LYS A 277 -35.49 14.79 -19.08
CA LYS A 277 -36.04 15.25 -17.78
C LYS A 277 -35.73 14.35 -16.59
N THR A 278 -35.23 13.14 -16.82
CA THR A 278 -35.12 12.09 -15.81
C THR A 278 -33.79 11.37 -15.91
N PHE A 279 -33.29 10.91 -14.77
CA PHE A 279 -32.13 10.05 -14.65
C PHE A 279 -32.53 8.71 -14.06
N ILE A 280 -31.86 7.66 -14.50
CA ILE A 280 -32.07 6.31 -14.01
C ILE A 280 -30.73 5.77 -13.51
N ILE A 281 -30.70 5.31 -12.26
CA ILE A 281 -29.62 4.52 -11.69
C ILE A 281 -30.03 3.05 -11.79
N SER A 282 -29.13 2.19 -12.26
CA SER A 282 -29.20 0.76 -11.97
C SER A 282 -28.15 0.41 -10.95
N GLY A 283 -28.47 -0.49 -10.04
CA GLY A 283 -27.49 -0.96 -9.09
C GLY A 283 -27.97 -2.11 -8.22
N TRP A 284 -27.10 -2.48 -7.30
CA TRP A 284 -27.31 -3.58 -6.38
C TRP A 284 -27.34 -3.06 -4.95
N VAL A 285 -28.34 -3.52 -4.18
CA VAL A 285 -28.49 -3.23 -2.76
C VAL A 285 -28.57 -4.53 -1.98
N GLU A 286 -28.05 -4.55 -0.75
CA GLU A 286 -28.30 -5.66 0.17
C GLU A 286 -29.80 -5.81 0.39
N SER A 287 -30.35 -7.01 0.22
CA SER A 287 -31.79 -7.27 0.30
C SER A 287 -32.38 -6.85 1.66
N GLU A 288 -31.59 -6.95 2.74
CA GLU A 288 -31.97 -6.50 4.09
C GLU A 288 -32.09 -4.97 4.20
N LYS A 289 -31.39 -4.21 3.35
CA LYS A 289 -31.35 -2.74 3.37
C LYS A 289 -32.25 -2.10 2.30
N TYR A 290 -32.87 -2.92 1.44
CA TYR A 290 -33.84 -2.44 0.46
C TYR A 290 -34.97 -1.60 1.09
N PRO A 291 -35.60 -1.99 2.21
CA PRO A 291 -36.69 -1.20 2.80
C PRO A 291 -36.23 0.19 3.28
N LEU A 292 -34.96 0.30 3.70
CA LEU A 292 -34.38 1.59 4.10
C LEU A 292 -34.19 2.50 2.87
N LEU A 293 -33.72 1.93 1.76
CA LEU A 293 -33.56 2.65 0.50
C LEU A 293 -34.92 3.15 -0.02
N GLU A 294 -35.91 2.26 -0.06
CA GLU A 294 -37.28 2.56 -0.51
C GLU A 294 -37.88 3.72 0.30
N LYS A 295 -37.88 3.62 1.64
CA LYS A 295 -38.39 4.67 2.53
C LYS A 295 -37.70 6.03 2.33
N LYS A 296 -36.39 6.04 2.04
CA LYS A 296 -35.61 7.28 1.84
C LYS A 296 -35.88 7.91 0.47
N MET A 297 -36.20 7.10 -0.54
CA MET A 297 -36.55 7.59 -1.87
C MET A 297 -38.02 8.02 -1.92
N GLU A 298 -38.94 7.29 -1.30
CA GLU A 298 -40.37 7.64 -1.19
C GLU A 298 -40.63 8.90 -0.36
N ALA A 299 -39.72 9.25 0.56
CA ALA A 299 -39.78 10.53 1.28
C ALA A 299 -39.62 11.76 0.36
N ARG A 300 -39.42 11.54 -0.95
CA ARG A 300 -39.24 12.57 -1.97
C ARG A 300 -40.25 12.35 -3.08
N ASP A 301 -40.98 13.41 -3.42
CA ASP A 301 -42.05 13.36 -4.42
C ASP A 301 -41.57 13.00 -5.84
N ASP A 302 -40.27 13.19 -6.11
CA ASP A 302 -39.64 13.11 -7.43
C ASP A 302 -38.73 11.89 -7.64
N ALA A 303 -38.79 10.87 -6.76
CA ALA A 303 -37.95 9.66 -6.86
C ALA A 303 -38.76 8.37 -6.69
N THR A 304 -38.46 7.35 -7.51
CA THR A 304 -39.10 6.03 -7.43
C THR A 304 -38.06 4.93 -7.52
N VAL A 305 -38.23 3.89 -6.70
CA VAL A 305 -37.37 2.70 -6.70
C VAL A 305 -38.17 1.52 -7.22
N ILE A 306 -37.60 0.80 -8.17
CA ILE A 306 -38.19 -0.42 -8.74
C ILE A 306 -37.22 -1.57 -8.45
N LYS A 307 -37.74 -2.62 -7.82
CA LYS A 307 -37.02 -3.87 -7.63
C LYS A 307 -37.16 -4.77 -8.85
N THR A 308 -36.08 -5.44 -9.23
CA THR A 308 -36.08 -6.48 -10.27
C THR A 308 -35.45 -7.75 -9.72
N ASP A 309 -35.92 -8.90 -10.21
CA ASP A 309 -35.34 -10.20 -9.87
C ASP A 309 -33.96 -10.37 -10.51
N ILE A 310 -33.13 -11.20 -9.88
CA ILE A 310 -31.77 -11.50 -10.35
C ILE A 310 -31.88 -12.50 -11.49
N GLU A 311 -31.45 -12.12 -12.68
CA GLU A 311 -31.34 -13.06 -13.80
C GLU A 311 -30.08 -13.91 -13.66
N LYS A 312 -30.06 -15.11 -14.26
CA LYS A 312 -28.87 -16.01 -14.18
C LYS A 312 -27.62 -15.40 -14.82
N GLU A 313 -27.79 -14.45 -15.73
CA GLU A 313 -26.72 -13.74 -16.43
C GLU A 313 -26.21 -12.51 -15.66
N ASP A 314 -26.92 -12.11 -14.60
CA ASP A 314 -26.48 -11.02 -13.75
C ASP A 314 -25.33 -11.48 -12.84
N ASN A 315 -24.27 -10.67 -12.78
CA ASN A 315 -23.16 -10.83 -11.85
C ASN A 315 -23.29 -9.83 -10.68
N PRO A 316 -24.06 -10.16 -9.63
CA PRO A 316 -24.21 -9.28 -8.48
C PRO A 316 -22.88 -9.08 -7.74
N PRO A 317 -22.66 -7.90 -7.14
CA PRO A 317 -21.47 -7.66 -6.33
C PRO A 317 -21.48 -8.55 -5.09
N ILE A 318 -20.30 -9.02 -4.70
CA ILE A 318 -20.14 -9.91 -3.55
C ILE A 318 -19.84 -9.07 -2.31
N LYS A 319 -20.61 -9.32 -1.24
CA LYS A 319 -20.33 -8.77 0.08
C LYS A 319 -20.31 -9.88 1.11
N LEU A 320 -19.16 -10.04 1.76
CA LEU A 320 -19.00 -11.00 2.84
C LEU A 320 -19.64 -10.44 4.12
N LYS A 321 -20.41 -11.29 4.80
CA LYS A 321 -21.13 -11.05 6.05
C LYS A 321 -20.80 -12.20 6.99
N ASN A 322 -19.60 -12.15 7.57
CA ASN A 322 -19.17 -13.11 8.56
C ASN A 322 -19.36 -12.61 9.99
N ASN A 323 -19.45 -13.56 10.93
CA ASN A 323 -19.42 -13.26 12.36
C ASN A 323 -18.12 -12.53 12.72
N PRO A 324 -18.12 -11.68 13.77
CA PRO A 324 -16.95 -10.88 14.15
C PRO A 324 -15.68 -11.70 14.41
N LEU A 325 -15.84 -12.97 14.80
CA LEU A 325 -14.73 -13.90 15.00
C LEU A 325 -14.05 -14.32 13.68
N PHE A 326 -14.83 -14.50 12.60
CA PHE A 326 -14.34 -14.96 11.29
C PHE A 326 -14.04 -13.82 10.32
N ARG A 327 -14.60 -12.63 10.57
CA ARG A 327 -14.40 -11.42 9.77
C ARG A 327 -12.93 -11.04 9.50
N PRO A 328 -11.98 -11.21 10.44
CA PRO A 328 -10.56 -10.90 10.17
C PRO A 328 -9.97 -11.72 9.01
N PHE A 329 -10.46 -12.95 8.83
CA PHE A 329 -9.98 -13.89 7.81
C PHE A 329 -10.52 -13.59 6.41
N GLU A 330 -11.50 -12.70 6.27
CA GLU A 330 -11.96 -12.21 4.97
C GLU A 330 -10.82 -11.61 4.14
N ILE A 331 -9.80 -11.01 4.77
CA ILE A 331 -8.61 -10.50 4.05
C ILE A 331 -7.95 -11.61 3.25
N LEU A 332 -7.82 -12.80 3.83
CA LEU A 332 -7.15 -13.92 3.17
C LEU A 332 -7.94 -14.35 1.92
N THR A 333 -9.25 -14.42 2.03
CA THR A 333 -10.14 -14.70 0.90
C THR A 333 -10.05 -13.59 -0.16
N GLU A 334 -10.12 -12.32 0.25
CA GLU A 334 -10.00 -11.16 -0.65
C GLU A 334 -8.66 -11.16 -1.43
N LEU A 335 -7.56 -11.64 -0.84
CA LEU A 335 -6.24 -11.74 -1.49
C LEU A 335 -6.17 -12.81 -2.58
N TYR A 336 -6.85 -13.95 -2.39
CA TYR A 336 -6.88 -15.04 -3.39
C TYR A 336 -7.92 -14.79 -4.48
N GLY A 337 -9.00 -14.07 -4.14
CA GLY A 337 -10.08 -13.76 -5.06
C GLY A 337 -11.44 -13.89 -4.36
N MET A 338 -12.38 -13.03 -4.75
CA MET A 338 -13.74 -13.09 -4.20
C MET A 338 -14.45 -14.35 -4.74
N PRO A 339 -15.18 -15.09 -3.89
CA PRO A 339 -15.96 -16.25 -4.34
C PRO A 339 -17.09 -15.79 -5.26
N TYR A 340 -17.56 -16.67 -6.14
CA TYR A 340 -18.75 -16.36 -6.93
C TYR A 340 -19.98 -16.23 -6.03
N TYR A 341 -20.98 -15.48 -6.47
CA TYR A 341 -22.12 -15.11 -5.63
C TYR A 341 -22.92 -16.31 -5.07
N TYR A 342 -22.97 -17.42 -5.82
CA TYR A 342 -23.67 -18.64 -5.42
C TYR A 342 -22.78 -19.64 -4.68
N GLU A 343 -21.49 -19.37 -4.58
CA GLU A 343 -20.53 -20.26 -3.93
C GLU A 343 -20.55 -20.14 -2.41
N LEU A 344 -19.93 -21.10 -1.75
CA LEU A 344 -19.72 -21.06 -0.32
C LEU A 344 -18.55 -20.14 0.04
N ASP A 345 -18.75 -19.24 1.00
CA ASP A 345 -17.67 -18.40 1.53
C ASP A 345 -16.64 -19.26 2.28
N PRO A 346 -15.37 -19.33 1.81
CA PRO A 346 -14.34 -20.14 2.45
C PRO A 346 -13.80 -19.53 3.76
N SER A 347 -14.06 -18.24 4.03
CA SER A 347 -13.45 -17.49 5.15
C SER A 347 -13.58 -18.18 6.53
N PRO A 348 -14.77 -18.69 6.93
CA PRO A 348 -14.93 -19.33 8.24
C PRO A 348 -14.13 -20.64 8.37
N LEU A 349 -14.05 -21.44 7.31
CA LEU A 349 -13.33 -22.71 7.34
C LEU A 349 -11.82 -22.47 7.27
N MET A 350 -11.39 -21.53 6.43
CA MET A 350 -10.01 -21.07 6.37
C MET A 350 -9.53 -20.53 7.70
N SER A 351 -10.40 -19.89 8.49
CA SER A 351 -10.01 -19.30 9.77
C SER A 351 -9.40 -20.30 10.75
N ILE A 352 -9.98 -21.50 10.83
CA ILE A 352 -9.58 -22.53 11.79
C ILE A 352 -8.22 -23.11 11.41
N PHE A 353 -8.07 -23.51 10.14
CA PHE A 353 -6.82 -24.08 9.64
C PHE A 353 -5.70 -23.06 9.58
N PHE A 354 -5.98 -21.84 9.14
CA PHE A 354 -4.97 -20.78 9.11
C PHE A 354 -4.46 -20.46 10.52
N ALA A 355 -5.35 -20.31 11.50
CA ALA A 355 -4.95 -20.01 12.87
C ALA A 355 -4.09 -21.14 13.47
N ALA A 356 -4.46 -22.40 13.22
CA ALA A 356 -3.66 -23.56 13.62
C ALA A 356 -2.29 -23.59 12.94
N PHE A 357 -2.22 -23.42 11.61
CA PHE A 357 -0.91 -23.43 10.93
C PHE A 357 -0.02 -22.27 11.31
N PHE A 358 -0.61 -21.10 11.56
CA PHE A 358 0.14 -19.94 12.03
C PHE A 358 0.83 -20.24 13.38
N GLY A 359 0.13 -20.92 14.29
CA GLY A 359 0.71 -21.39 15.54
C GLY A 359 1.85 -22.40 15.30
N LEU A 360 1.61 -23.41 14.45
CA LEU A 360 2.55 -24.51 14.19
C LEU A 360 3.80 -24.04 13.45
N CYS A 361 3.77 -22.88 12.81
CA CYS A 361 4.96 -22.29 12.19
C CYS A 361 5.89 -21.61 13.19
N LEU A 362 5.34 -21.01 14.26
CA LEU A 362 6.13 -20.25 15.22
C LEU A 362 6.52 -21.09 16.45
N THR A 363 5.62 -21.98 16.90
CA THR A 363 5.85 -22.98 17.96
C THR A 363 6.40 -22.43 19.29
N ASP A 364 6.15 -21.15 19.62
CA ASP A 364 6.71 -20.50 20.82
C ASP A 364 5.67 -19.63 21.56
N ALA A 365 5.42 -19.98 22.82
CA ALA A 365 4.47 -19.31 23.69
C ALA A 365 4.93 -17.91 24.09
N GLY A 366 6.22 -17.70 24.31
CA GLY A 366 6.80 -16.41 24.67
C GLY A 366 6.62 -15.40 23.55
N TYR A 367 6.91 -15.80 22.31
CA TYR A 367 6.67 -14.95 21.15
C TYR A 367 5.18 -14.69 20.92
N GLY A 368 4.29 -15.67 21.16
CA GLY A 368 2.85 -15.46 21.13
C GLY A 368 2.36 -14.38 22.11
N ILE A 369 2.88 -14.38 23.35
CA ILE A 369 2.56 -13.37 24.37
C ILE A 369 3.08 -11.98 23.95
N VAL A 370 4.32 -11.90 23.48
CA VAL A 370 4.92 -10.62 23.07
C VAL A 370 4.16 -10.04 21.88
N LEU A 371 3.85 -10.85 20.87
CA LEU A 371 3.11 -10.42 19.68
C LEU A 371 1.70 -9.95 20.05
N SER A 372 0.96 -10.74 20.84
CA SER A 372 -0.38 -10.35 21.29
C SER A 372 -0.34 -9.07 22.12
N GLY A 373 0.64 -8.91 23.01
CA GLY A 373 0.86 -7.69 23.80
C GLY A 373 1.13 -6.44 22.95
N ILE A 374 2.04 -6.54 21.98
CA ILE A 374 2.37 -5.43 21.06
C ILE A 374 1.13 -5.03 20.24
N ILE A 375 0.39 -6.02 19.72
CA ILE A 375 -0.81 -5.77 18.91
C ILE A 375 -1.89 -5.09 19.76
N LEU A 376 -2.14 -5.57 20.97
CA LEU A 376 -3.12 -4.97 21.88
C LEU A 376 -2.73 -3.53 22.22
N ILE A 377 -1.47 -3.27 22.60
CA ILE A 377 -0.98 -1.90 22.88
C ILE A 377 -1.18 -0.99 21.67
N TYR A 378 -0.87 -1.47 20.46
CA TYR A 378 -1.06 -0.71 19.23
C TYR A 378 -2.54 -0.42 18.94
N MET A 379 -3.42 -1.39 19.13
CA MET A 379 -4.88 -1.22 18.98
C MET A 379 -5.43 -0.21 19.98
N PHE A 380 -4.99 -0.26 21.25
CA PHE A 380 -5.39 0.71 22.28
C PHE A 380 -4.91 2.13 21.94
N LYS A 381 -3.67 2.30 21.48
CA LYS A 381 -3.12 3.63 21.11
C LYS A 381 -3.80 4.23 19.88
N THR A 382 -4.07 3.43 18.86
CA THR A 382 -4.65 3.90 17.60
C THR A 382 -6.18 3.92 17.59
N LYS A 383 -6.82 3.37 18.64
CA LYS A 383 -8.28 3.14 18.74
C LYS A 383 -8.83 2.36 17.54
N ASN A 384 -8.00 1.57 16.86
CA ASN A 384 -8.33 0.94 15.58
C ASN A 384 -8.74 -0.54 15.76
N TYR A 385 -9.74 -0.78 16.62
CA TYR A 385 -10.19 -2.14 16.99
C TYR A 385 -10.84 -2.93 15.85
N ASN A 386 -11.34 -2.23 14.82
CA ASN A 386 -12.02 -2.84 13.68
C ASN A 386 -11.08 -3.22 12.52
N ASN A 387 -9.76 -3.09 12.71
CA ASN A 387 -8.81 -3.45 11.67
C ASN A 387 -8.73 -4.99 11.53
N LYS A 388 -9.22 -5.50 10.38
CA LYS A 388 -9.23 -6.93 10.06
C LYS A 388 -7.82 -7.55 10.19
N LEU A 389 -6.75 -6.84 9.78
CA LEU A 389 -5.38 -7.36 9.82
C LEU A 389 -4.86 -7.53 11.25
N LEU A 390 -5.09 -6.53 12.11
CA LEU A 390 -4.64 -6.60 13.50
C LEU A 390 -5.37 -7.72 14.25
N ASN A 391 -6.67 -7.89 14.00
CA ASN A 391 -7.44 -8.97 14.59
C ASN A 391 -6.99 -10.35 14.07
N LEU A 392 -6.62 -10.46 12.78
CA LEU A 392 -6.07 -11.69 12.21
C LEU A 392 -4.76 -12.07 12.92
N LEU A 393 -3.83 -11.12 13.05
CA LEU A 393 -2.55 -11.33 13.73
C LEU A 393 -2.73 -11.64 15.23
N LEU A 394 -3.72 -11.00 15.88
CA LEU A 394 -4.04 -11.27 17.28
C LEU A 394 -4.52 -12.71 17.47
N ILE A 395 -5.44 -13.18 16.63
CA ILE A 395 -5.92 -14.56 16.67
C ILE A 395 -4.76 -15.53 16.39
N GLY A 396 -3.95 -15.26 15.36
CA GLY A 396 -2.75 -16.04 15.08
C GLY A 396 -1.81 -16.14 16.28
N SER A 397 -1.50 -15.00 16.92
CA SER A 397 -0.63 -14.95 18.11
C SER A 397 -1.19 -15.71 19.32
N LEU A 398 -2.52 -15.77 19.48
CA LEU A 398 -3.16 -16.55 20.53
C LEU A 398 -3.03 -18.05 20.28
N PHE A 399 -3.19 -18.49 19.03
CA PHE A 399 -2.96 -19.89 18.64
C PHE A 399 -1.48 -20.26 18.78
N THR A 400 -0.56 -19.37 18.40
CA THR A 400 0.87 -19.52 18.67
C THR A 400 1.16 -19.70 20.16
N PHE A 401 0.48 -18.96 21.04
CA PHE A 401 0.62 -19.14 22.47
C PHE A 401 0.18 -20.54 22.92
N VAL A 402 -1.01 -20.97 22.50
CA VAL A 402 -1.56 -22.30 22.85
C VAL A 402 -0.66 -23.42 22.35
N GLU A 403 -0.22 -23.35 21.09
CA GLU A 403 0.58 -24.40 20.47
C GLU A 403 2.04 -24.38 20.94
N GLY A 404 2.63 -23.21 21.18
CA GLY A 404 3.92 -23.10 21.83
C GLY A 404 3.92 -23.67 23.25
N TRP A 405 2.81 -23.48 24.00
CA TRP A 405 2.65 -24.12 25.30
C TRP A 405 2.56 -25.65 25.16
N LEU A 406 1.77 -26.16 24.20
CA LEU A 406 1.66 -27.60 23.94
C LEU A 406 3.00 -28.22 23.51
N LEU A 407 3.83 -27.49 22.75
CA LEU A 407 5.08 -27.96 22.17
C LEU A 407 6.33 -27.63 23.01
N HIS A 408 6.16 -27.14 24.24
CA HIS A 408 7.25 -26.77 25.16
C HIS A 408 8.14 -25.59 24.69
N GLY A 409 7.69 -24.77 23.74
CA GLY A 409 8.44 -23.59 23.29
C GLY A 409 8.14 -22.38 24.17
N TRP A 410 9.10 -21.98 25.01
CA TRP A 410 9.01 -20.75 25.83
C TRP A 410 10.26 -19.90 25.64
N PHE A 411 10.22 -18.96 24.68
CA PHE A 411 11.40 -18.26 24.19
C PHE A 411 12.51 -19.26 23.82
N GLY A 412 12.19 -20.25 22.99
CA GLY A 412 13.00 -21.44 22.79
C GLY A 412 12.99 -22.34 24.03
N ASP A 413 14.16 -22.52 24.65
CA ASP A 413 14.40 -23.37 25.83
C ASP A 413 14.64 -22.59 27.14
N LEU A 414 14.42 -21.27 27.11
CA LEU A 414 14.82 -20.35 28.19
C LEU A 414 14.20 -20.72 29.54
N PHE A 415 12.89 -20.97 29.57
CA PHE A 415 12.18 -21.29 30.82
C PHE A 415 12.48 -22.70 31.34
N ALA A 416 12.75 -23.64 30.44
CA ALA A 416 13.02 -25.04 30.78
C ALA A 416 14.44 -25.22 31.34
N ASN A 417 15.44 -24.69 30.62
CA ASN A 417 16.85 -24.89 30.95
C ASN A 417 17.40 -23.92 31.98
N TYR A 418 16.96 -22.65 31.98
CA TYR A 418 17.56 -21.59 32.81
C TYR A 418 16.71 -21.19 34.01
N PHE A 419 15.39 -21.25 33.90
CA PHE A 419 14.47 -20.95 35.01
C PHE A 419 13.96 -22.19 35.75
N HIS A 420 14.30 -23.40 35.30
CA HIS A 420 13.92 -24.69 35.88
C HIS A 420 12.41 -24.81 36.19
N MET A 421 11.55 -24.13 35.42
CA MET A 421 10.10 -24.23 35.58
C MET A 421 9.56 -25.37 34.74
N ASN A 422 9.07 -26.42 35.40
CA ASN A 422 8.54 -27.61 34.74
C ASN A 422 7.07 -27.40 34.34
N ILE A 423 6.84 -26.76 33.18
CA ILE A 423 5.51 -26.52 32.63
C ILE A 423 5.06 -27.79 31.90
N PRO A 424 3.83 -28.31 32.11
CA PRO A 424 3.35 -29.49 31.40
C PRO A 424 3.27 -29.21 29.89
N TYR A 425 3.84 -30.11 29.10
CA TYR A 425 3.90 -30.06 27.63
C TYR A 425 3.54 -31.43 27.03
N TRP A 426 3.16 -31.46 25.76
CA TRP A 426 2.81 -32.69 25.05
C TRP A 426 4.05 -33.41 24.52
N PHE A 427 4.82 -32.74 23.66
CA PHE A 427 6.13 -33.21 23.20
C PHE A 427 6.96 -32.01 22.71
N ASP A 428 8.27 -32.14 22.73
CA ASP A 428 9.18 -31.12 22.20
C ASP A 428 9.55 -31.45 20.73
N PRO A 429 9.23 -30.57 19.75
CA PRO A 429 9.59 -30.74 18.35
C PRO A 429 11.08 -30.97 18.10
N LEU A 430 11.98 -30.39 18.91
CA LEU A 430 13.43 -30.53 18.76
C LEU A 430 13.92 -31.92 19.17
N THR A 431 13.28 -32.54 20.16
CA THR A 431 13.63 -33.90 20.61
C THR A 431 12.98 -34.98 19.75
N ASN A 432 11.74 -34.75 19.31
CA ASN A 432 10.95 -35.72 18.55
C ASN A 432 10.43 -35.12 17.24
N ALA A 433 11.35 -34.78 16.33
CA ALA A 433 11.00 -34.22 15.01
C ALA A 433 10.01 -35.08 14.23
N MET A 434 10.10 -36.42 14.34
CA MET A 434 9.19 -37.34 13.67
C MET A 434 7.74 -37.26 14.19
N ALA A 435 7.55 -36.97 15.48
CA ALA A 435 6.22 -36.72 16.04
C ALA A 435 5.62 -35.42 15.48
N PHE A 436 6.47 -34.40 15.27
CA PHE A 436 6.04 -33.14 14.65
C PHE A 436 5.66 -33.32 13.16
N VAL A 437 6.41 -34.14 12.42
CA VAL A 437 6.04 -34.55 11.05
C VAL A 437 4.70 -35.27 11.03
N SER A 438 4.47 -36.20 11.97
CA SER A 438 3.20 -36.92 12.09
C SER A 438 2.03 -35.97 12.34
N LEU A 439 2.20 -34.99 13.24
CA LEU A 439 1.19 -33.95 13.51
C LEU A 439 0.88 -33.11 12.27
N ALA A 440 1.91 -32.60 11.58
CA ALA A 440 1.73 -31.76 10.39
C ALA A 440 1.00 -32.50 9.26
N LEU A 441 1.37 -33.77 9.02
CA LEU A 441 0.69 -34.61 8.04
C LEU A 441 -0.76 -34.90 8.46
N ALA A 442 -1.01 -35.22 9.74
CA ALA A 442 -2.36 -35.49 10.23
C ALA A 442 -3.30 -34.27 10.05
N VAL A 443 -2.83 -33.07 10.36
CA VAL A 443 -3.62 -31.84 10.15
C VAL A 443 -3.83 -31.59 8.65
N GLY A 444 -2.83 -31.84 7.80
CA GLY A 444 -2.96 -31.77 6.35
C GLY A 444 -3.99 -32.73 5.77
N ILE A 445 -4.02 -33.99 6.24
CA ILE A 445 -5.05 -34.98 5.87
C ILE A 445 -6.44 -34.46 6.19
N VAL A 446 -6.63 -33.96 7.42
CA VAL A 446 -7.92 -33.42 7.86
C VAL A 446 -8.35 -32.24 6.99
N GLN A 447 -7.43 -31.33 6.66
CA GLN A 447 -7.75 -30.18 5.80
C GLN A 447 -8.15 -30.59 4.38
N ILE A 448 -7.42 -31.53 3.77
CA ILE A 448 -7.74 -32.01 2.42
C ILE A 448 -9.13 -32.67 2.41
N LEU A 449 -9.44 -33.51 3.41
CA LEU A 449 -10.75 -34.14 3.53
C LEU A 449 -11.87 -33.11 3.72
N VAL A 450 -11.64 -32.07 4.53
CA VAL A 450 -12.60 -30.97 4.69
C VAL A 450 -12.81 -30.21 3.37
N GLY A 451 -11.75 -29.99 2.59
CA GLY A 451 -11.84 -29.39 1.25
C GLY A 451 -12.76 -30.18 0.30
N ILE A 452 -12.60 -31.50 0.26
CA ILE A 452 -13.44 -32.38 -0.58
C ILE A 452 -14.90 -32.37 -0.10
N ILE A 453 -15.13 -32.34 1.22
CA ILE A 453 -16.49 -32.24 1.79
C ILE A 453 -17.16 -30.92 1.37
N ILE A 454 -16.42 -29.82 1.31
CA ILE A 454 -16.97 -28.52 0.85
C ILE A 454 -17.39 -28.60 -0.62
N ASP A 455 -16.54 -29.15 -1.49
CA ASP A 455 -16.87 -29.36 -2.92
C ASP A 455 -18.14 -30.22 -3.07
N PHE A 456 -18.27 -31.28 -2.27
CA PHE A 456 -19.47 -32.10 -2.24
C PHE A 456 -20.73 -31.31 -1.83
N ILE A 457 -20.64 -30.51 -0.76
CA ILE A 457 -21.76 -29.68 -0.28
C ILE A 457 -22.15 -28.63 -1.33
N GLU A 458 -21.18 -28.04 -2.01
CA GLU A 458 -21.39 -27.03 -3.05
C GLU A 458 -22.14 -27.59 -4.26
N LYS A 459 -21.71 -28.75 -4.77
CA LYS A 459 -22.39 -29.41 -5.90
C LYS A 459 -23.82 -29.88 -5.56
N ILE A 460 -24.06 -30.31 -4.32
CA ILE A 460 -25.41 -30.60 -3.85
C ILE A 460 -26.27 -29.33 -3.84
N ARG A 461 -25.70 -28.20 -3.41
CA ARG A 461 -26.43 -26.92 -3.36
C ARG A 461 -26.69 -26.34 -4.74
N SER A 462 -25.81 -26.57 -5.72
CA SER A 462 -26.03 -26.20 -7.12
C SER A 462 -27.00 -27.14 -7.85
N LYS A 463 -27.53 -28.17 -7.17
CA LYS A 463 -28.43 -29.22 -7.68
C LYS A 463 -27.81 -30.13 -8.73
N ASP A 464 -26.47 -30.17 -8.84
CA ASP A 464 -25.77 -31.15 -9.69
C ASP A 464 -25.43 -32.40 -8.89
N TYR A 465 -26.46 -33.17 -8.56
CA TYR A 465 -26.32 -34.38 -7.74
C TYR A 465 -25.44 -35.44 -8.39
N LEU A 466 -25.49 -35.54 -9.73
CA LEU A 466 -24.70 -36.52 -10.45
C LEU A 466 -23.21 -36.21 -10.34
N ASP A 467 -22.79 -34.96 -10.51
CA ASP A 467 -21.38 -34.58 -10.37
C ASP A 467 -20.90 -34.53 -8.92
N ALA A 468 -21.80 -34.44 -7.95
CA ALA A 468 -21.47 -34.55 -6.53
C ALA A 468 -21.07 -35.98 -6.13
N PHE A 469 -21.79 -37.01 -6.61
CA PHE A 469 -21.48 -38.39 -6.26
C PHE A 469 -20.33 -38.98 -7.07
N THR A 470 -20.19 -38.60 -8.34
CA THR A 470 -19.17 -39.20 -9.23
C THR A 470 -17.76 -38.67 -8.99
N VAL A 471 -17.62 -37.43 -8.50
CA VAL A 471 -16.31 -36.78 -8.35
C VAL A 471 -15.91 -36.60 -6.88
N PRO A 472 -16.47 -35.65 -6.09
CA PRO A 472 -15.98 -35.39 -4.74
C PRO A 472 -16.27 -36.55 -3.78
N PHE A 473 -17.42 -37.21 -3.88
CA PHE A 473 -17.71 -38.36 -3.01
C PHE A 473 -16.77 -39.54 -3.29
N ALA A 474 -16.53 -39.87 -4.56
CA ALA A 474 -15.59 -40.92 -4.95
C ALA A 474 -14.16 -40.61 -4.47
N TRP A 475 -13.71 -39.35 -4.60
CA TRP A 475 -12.41 -38.90 -4.07
C TRP A 475 -12.33 -38.97 -2.55
N PHE A 476 -13.38 -38.57 -1.83
CA PHE A 476 -13.45 -38.71 -0.39
C PHE A 476 -13.32 -40.18 0.03
N MET A 477 -14.02 -41.08 -0.66
CA MET A 477 -14.00 -42.52 -0.40
C MET A 477 -12.63 -43.15 -0.69
N LEU A 478 -12.01 -42.77 -1.82
CA LEU A 478 -10.69 -43.24 -2.22
C LEU A 478 -9.62 -42.78 -1.22
N LEU A 479 -9.58 -41.48 -0.94
CA LEU A 479 -8.53 -40.88 -0.12
C LEU A 479 -8.63 -41.32 1.35
N SER A 480 -9.85 -41.36 1.91
CA SER A 480 -10.08 -41.88 3.26
C SER A 480 -9.69 -43.35 3.39
N SER A 481 -9.88 -44.17 2.34
CA SER A 481 -9.51 -45.57 2.34
C SER A 481 -8.00 -45.78 2.21
N ILE A 482 -7.30 -44.97 1.39
CA ILE A 482 -5.84 -44.97 1.34
C ILE A 482 -5.26 -44.60 2.70
N PHE A 483 -5.78 -43.55 3.34
CA PHE A 483 -5.34 -43.19 4.69
C PHE A 483 -5.66 -44.29 5.70
N ALA A 484 -6.84 -44.91 5.66
CA ALA A 484 -7.20 -46.01 6.55
C ALA A 484 -6.23 -47.19 6.43
N ILE A 485 -5.80 -47.56 5.21
CA ILE A 485 -4.78 -48.60 4.99
C ILE A 485 -3.43 -48.18 5.57
N VAL A 486 -3.02 -46.92 5.35
CA VAL A 486 -1.77 -46.37 5.88
C VAL A 486 -1.77 -46.37 7.41
N PHE A 487 -2.89 -46.05 8.06
CA PHE A 487 -3.05 -46.09 9.53
C PHE A 487 -3.22 -47.50 10.11
N ALA A 488 -3.71 -48.47 9.33
CA ALA A 488 -3.90 -49.87 9.73
C ALA A 488 -2.64 -50.73 9.53
N THR A 489 -1.72 -50.33 8.65
CA THR A 489 -0.50 -51.09 8.33
C THR A 489 0.67 -50.64 9.22
N ASN A 490 1.67 -51.52 9.40
CA ASN A 490 2.94 -51.17 10.07
C ASN A 490 3.79 -50.14 9.28
N THR A 491 3.30 -49.61 8.16
CA THR A 491 3.98 -48.58 7.37
C THR A 491 4.23 -47.33 8.20
N LEU A 492 3.26 -46.87 9.01
CA LEU A 492 3.45 -45.73 9.91
C LEU A 492 4.56 -45.98 10.95
N VAL A 493 4.68 -47.24 11.41
CA VAL A 493 5.69 -47.66 12.39
C VAL A 493 7.07 -47.75 11.72
N SER A 494 7.15 -48.26 10.49
CA SER A 494 8.41 -48.31 9.71
C SER A 494 8.92 -46.92 9.32
N PHE A 495 8.03 -45.96 9.12
CA PHE A 495 8.39 -44.56 8.89
C PHE A 495 8.66 -43.79 10.19
N GLY A 496 8.54 -44.42 11.37
CA GLY A 496 8.80 -43.76 12.67
C GLY A 496 7.76 -42.70 13.07
N LEU A 497 6.57 -42.72 12.46
CA LEU A 497 5.50 -41.73 12.65
C LEU A 497 4.49 -42.10 13.75
N ALA A 498 4.41 -43.37 14.14
CA ALA A 498 3.61 -43.85 15.29
C ALA A 498 4.21 -45.10 15.95
N SER A 499 3.95 -45.28 17.25
CA SER A 499 4.47 -46.42 18.03
C SER A 499 3.69 -47.72 17.85
N LYS A 500 2.45 -47.65 17.34
CA LYS A 500 1.56 -48.78 17.03
C LYS A 500 0.62 -48.42 15.87
N PRO A 501 0.11 -49.40 15.11
CA PRO A 501 -0.99 -49.16 14.16
C PRO A 501 -2.21 -48.59 14.90
N LEU A 502 -2.79 -47.50 14.40
CA LEU A 502 -3.94 -46.85 15.05
C LEU A 502 -5.26 -47.57 14.77
N LEU A 503 -5.33 -48.35 13.68
CA LEU A 503 -6.55 -49.02 13.24
C LEU A 503 -6.41 -50.54 13.22
N PRO A 504 -7.50 -51.31 13.47
CA PRO A 504 -7.49 -52.76 13.36
C PRO A 504 -7.19 -53.22 11.92
N ALA A 505 -6.34 -54.25 11.77
CA ALA A 505 -5.99 -54.83 10.47
C ALA A 505 -7.20 -55.40 9.68
N GLY A 506 -8.35 -55.63 10.34
CA GLY A 506 -9.58 -56.09 9.69
C GLY A 506 -10.23 -55.07 8.74
N ILE A 507 -9.81 -53.80 8.75
CA ILE A 507 -10.34 -52.73 7.88
C ILE A 507 -9.68 -52.75 6.49
N ILE A 508 -8.51 -53.37 6.36
CA ILE A 508 -7.73 -53.42 5.11
C ILE A 508 -8.54 -54.02 3.94
N PRO A 509 -9.15 -55.23 4.05
CA PRO A 509 -9.88 -55.81 2.93
C PRO A 509 -11.12 -54.98 2.53
N THR A 510 -11.77 -54.32 3.47
CA THR A 510 -12.88 -53.42 3.17
C THR A 510 -12.43 -52.15 2.45
N ALA A 511 -11.28 -51.59 2.84
CA ALA A 511 -10.72 -50.39 2.22
C ALA A 511 -10.24 -50.66 0.78
N GLU A 512 -9.67 -51.82 0.51
CA GLU A 512 -9.25 -52.22 -0.86
C GLU A 512 -10.44 -52.32 -1.83
N ILE A 513 -11.55 -52.91 -1.38
CA ILE A 513 -12.79 -52.99 -2.18
C ILE A 513 -13.33 -51.59 -2.47
N ILE A 514 -13.31 -50.72 -1.46
CA ILE A 514 -13.77 -49.33 -1.60
C ILE A 514 -12.88 -48.54 -2.58
N ILE A 515 -11.56 -48.71 -2.53
CA ILE A 515 -10.64 -48.08 -3.48
C ILE A 515 -10.95 -48.55 -4.90
N LEU A 516 -11.20 -49.85 -5.09
CA LEU A 516 -11.54 -50.40 -6.41
C LEU A 516 -12.83 -49.76 -6.95
N ILE A 517 -13.88 -49.69 -6.14
CA ILE A 517 -15.17 -49.09 -6.52
C ILE A 517 -14.98 -47.61 -6.85
N ALA A 518 -14.35 -46.84 -5.97
CA ALA A 518 -14.13 -45.41 -6.17
C ALA A 518 -13.25 -45.11 -7.40
N SER A 519 -12.23 -45.94 -7.64
CA SER A 519 -11.36 -45.80 -8.82
C SER A 519 -12.12 -46.08 -10.12
N VAL A 520 -12.98 -47.11 -10.13
CA VAL A 520 -13.83 -47.43 -11.28
C VAL A 520 -14.83 -46.29 -11.55
N ASP A 521 -15.45 -45.74 -10.50
CA ASP A 521 -16.39 -44.62 -10.62
C ASP A 521 -15.71 -43.37 -11.20
N ILE A 522 -14.52 -43.01 -10.72
CA ILE A 522 -13.76 -41.87 -11.24
C ILE A 522 -13.38 -42.09 -12.70
N ILE A 523 -12.86 -43.28 -13.06
CA ILE A 523 -12.44 -43.57 -14.43
C ILE A 523 -13.61 -43.51 -15.42
N LEU A 524 -14.79 -43.97 -15.01
CA LEU A 524 -15.96 -44.04 -15.88
C LEU A 524 -16.73 -42.72 -15.98
N PHE A 525 -16.85 -41.98 -14.88
CA PHE A 525 -17.79 -40.86 -14.78
C PHE A 525 -17.17 -39.48 -14.65
N SER A 526 -15.84 -39.37 -14.45
CA SER A 526 -15.19 -38.07 -14.23
C SER A 526 -15.22 -37.13 -15.45
N ASN A 527 -15.32 -37.63 -16.69
CA ASN A 527 -15.35 -36.78 -17.89
C ASN A 527 -16.51 -37.13 -18.86
N ARG A 528 -17.74 -36.98 -18.36
CA ARG A 528 -18.98 -37.36 -19.04
C ARG A 528 -19.31 -36.55 -20.31
N HIS A 529 -18.72 -35.37 -20.49
CA HIS A 529 -19.07 -34.44 -21.58
C HIS A 529 -18.34 -34.71 -22.91
N GLU A 530 -17.33 -35.58 -22.92
CA GLU A 530 -16.58 -35.92 -24.13
C GLU A 530 -17.32 -36.92 -25.02
N LYS A 531 -17.27 -36.85 -26.36
CA LYS A 531 -18.09 -37.73 -27.23
C LYS A 531 -17.52 -39.13 -27.48
N SER A 532 -16.24 -39.38 -27.20
CA SER A 532 -15.55 -40.65 -27.49
C SER A 532 -15.33 -41.51 -26.24
N TRP A 533 -15.89 -42.73 -26.21
CA TRP A 533 -15.82 -43.65 -25.06
C TRP A 533 -14.38 -44.08 -24.70
N GLY A 534 -13.52 -44.34 -25.68
CA GLY A 534 -12.10 -44.68 -25.43
C GLY A 534 -11.30 -43.50 -24.89
N PHE A 535 -11.57 -42.29 -25.37
CA PHE A 535 -10.93 -41.07 -24.88
C PHE A 535 -11.41 -40.69 -23.47
N ARG A 536 -12.68 -40.99 -23.12
CA ARG A 536 -13.21 -40.84 -21.75
C ARG A 536 -12.45 -41.69 -20.74
N ILE A 537 -12.23 -42.98 -21.02
CA ILE A 537 -11.51 -43.88 -20.11
C ILE A 537 -10.05 -43.46 -19.99
N PHE A 538 -9.41 -43.10 -21.11
CA PHE A 538 -8.04 -42.58 -21.10
C PHE A 538 -7.91 -41.31 -20.25
N LEU A 539 -8.81 -40.34 -20.44
CA LEU A 539 -8.86 -39.13 -19.63
C LEU A 539 -9.23 -39.42 -18.17
N GLY A 540 -10.09 -40.39 -17.89
CA GLY A 540 -10.44 -40.82 -16.54
C GLY A 540 -9.25 -41.42 -15.77
N ILE A 541 -8.45 -42.27 -16.43
CA ILE A 541 -7.20 -42.82 -15.88
C ILE A 541 -6.19 -41.69 -15.64
N LEU A 542 -6.05 -40.79 -16.62
CA LEU A 542 -5.14 -39.65 -16.54
C LEU A 542 -5.59 -38.66 -15.45
N ASN A 543 -6.90 -38.53 -15.21
CA ASN A 543 -7.45 -37.70 -14.15
C ASN A 543 -7.20 -38.33 -12.77
N LEU A 544 -7.38 -39.64 -12.63
CA LEU A 544 -7.11 -40.39 -11.39
C LEU A 544 -5.62 -40.37 -11.01
N THR A 545 -4.73 -40.37 -12.02
CA THR A 545 -3.28 -40.50 -11.79
C THR A 545 -2.53 -39.16 -11.82
N ILE A 546 -2.71 -38.32 -12.84
CA ILE A 546 -1.78 -37.23 -13.18
C ILE A 546 -2.41 -35.83 -13.10
N VAL A 547 -3.62 -35.59 -13.67
CA VAL A 547 -4.14 -34.21 -13.87
C VAL A 547 -4.95 -33.64 -12.70
N SER A 548 -5.79 -34.43 -12.04
CA SER A 548 -6.41 -34.04 -10.75
C SER A 548 -6.22 -35.14 -9.69
N GLY A 549 -5.16 -35.93 -9.86
CA GLY A 549 -5.06 -37.29 -9.35
C GLY A 549 -4.32 -37.47 -8.04
N LEU A 550 -4.15 -38.73 -7.65
CA LEU A 550 -3.49 -39.18 -6.42
C LEU A 550 -2.08 -38.57 -6.25
N THR A 551 -1.34 -38.34 -7.35
CA THR A 551 -0.02 -37.70 -7.30
C THR A 551 -0.09 -36.24 -6.85
N SER A 552 -1.13 -35.48 -7.22
CA SER A 552 -1.33 -34.11 -6.75
C SER A 552 -1.62 -34.09 -5.25
N TYR A 553 -2.57 -34.91 -4.79
CA TYR A 553 -2.91 -35.01 -3.36
C TYR A 553 -1.73 -35.48 -2.50
N LEU A 554 -0.89 -36.39 -3.01
CA LEU A 554 0.35 -36.77 -2.34
C LEU A 554 1.34 -35.60 -2.28
N GLY A 555 1.49 -34.82 -3.36
CA GLY A 555 2.30 -33.60 -3.37
C GLY A 555 1.80 -32.55 -2.38
N ASP A 556 0.49 -32.31 -2.33
CA ASP A 556 -0.15 -31.39 -1.40
C ASP A 556 0.04 -31.85 0.05
N LEU A 557 -0.12 -33.14 0.33
CA LEU A 557 0.15 -33.73 1.64
C LEU A 557 1.61 -33.56 2.05
N LEU A 558 2.56 -33.87 1.16
CA LEU A 558 4.00 -33.71 1.43
C LEU A 558 4.39 -32.24 1.63
N SER A 559 3.64 -31.29 1.04
CA SER A 559 3.85 -29.86 1.24
C SER A 559 3.67 -29.43 2.70
N TYR A 560 2.84 -30.12 3.49
CA TYR A 560 2.66 -29.82 4.93
C TYR A 560 3.92 -30.09 5.76
N ILE A 561 4.90 -30.85 5.26
CA ILE A 561 6.22 -30.99 5.89
C ILE A 561 6.92 -29.63 6.00
N ARG A 562 6.58 -28.65 5.16
CA ARG A 562 7.10 -27.28 5.27
C ARG A 562 6.74 -26.61 6.59
N LEU A 563 5.60 -26.95 7.20
CA LEU A 563 5.23 -26.46 8.53
C LEU A 563 6.27 -26.91 9.58
N VAL A 564 6.71 -28.17 9.46
CA VAL A 564 7.76 -28.75 10.32
C VAL A 564 9.06 -28.01 10.14
N ALA A 565 9.48 -27.78 8.89
CA ALA A 565 10.72 -27.08 8.60
C ALA A 565 10.72 -25.66 9.20
N LEU A 566 9.61 -24.92 9.06
CA LEU A 566 9.51 -23.57 9.60
C LEU A 566 9.48 -23.56 11.13
N GLY A 567 8.70 -24.45 11.77
CA GLY A 567 8.65 -24.58 13.23
C GLY A 567 9.98 -25.02 13.87
N LEU A 568 10.69 -25.97 13.25
CA LEU A 568 12.01 -26.38 13.75
C LEU A 568 13.08 -25.29 13.58
N VAL A 569 13.01 -24.51 12.51
CA VAL A 569 13.94 -23.39 12.29
C VAL A 569 13.70 -22.28 13.32
N THR A 570 12.45 -21.91 13.59
CA THR A 570 12.13 -20.88 14.59
C THR A 570 12.56 -21.32 15.99
N ALA A 571 12.20 -22.54 16.41
CA ALA A 571 12.63 -23.11 17.68
C ALA A 571 14.17 -23.24 17.77
N GLY A 572 14.81 -23.73 16.72
CA GLY A 572 16.27 -23.92 16.68
C GLY A 572 17.05 -22.61 16.76
N ILE A 573 16.60 -21.55 16.05
CA ILE A 573 17.21 -20.22 16.13
C ILE A 573 17.04 -19.63 17.54
N ALA A 574 15.86 -19.76 18.14
CA ALA A 574 15.61 -19.26 19.49
C ALA A 574 16.56 -19.90 20.52
N VAL A 575 16.69 -21.23 20.48
CA VAL A 575 17.63 -21.98 21.33
C VAL A 575 19.09 -21.56 21.06
N ALA A 576 19.48 -21.37 19.81
CA ALA A 576 20.84 -20.93 19.47
C ALA A 576 21.15 -19.54 20.04
N ILE A 577 20.22 -18.59 19.94
CA ILE A 577 20.38 -17.23 20.50
C ILE A 577 20.49 -17.29 22.02
N ASN A 578 19.63 -18.08 22.70
CA ASN A 578 19.72 -18.25 24.15
C ASN A 578 21.08 -18.79 24.56
N LYS A 579 21.57 -19.84 23.88
CA LYS A 579 22.89 -20.41 24.15
C LYS A 579 24.02 -19.40 23.99
N ILE A 580 23.95 -18.52 22.98
CA ILE A 580 24.95 -17.46 22.78
C ILE A 580 24.83 -16.38 23.86
N ALA A 581 23.61 -16.01 24.27
CA ALA A 581 23.40 -14.95 25.27
C ALA A 581 23.80 -15.37 26.69
N PHE A 582 23.73 -16.67 27.01
CA PHE A 582 24.07 -17.23 28.32
C PHE A 582 25.43 -17.99 28.34
N MET A 583 26.19 -17.96 27.25
CA MET A 583 27.60 -18.36 27.18
C MET A 583 28.47 -17.14 27.49
#